data_AF-A0A7X7YFE7-F1
#
_entry.id   AF-A0A7X7YFE7-F1
#
_cell.length_a   1.000
_cell.length_b   1.000
_cell.length_c   1.000
_cell.angle_alpha   90.00
_cell.angle_beta   90.00
_cell.angle_gamma   90.00
#
_symmetry.space_group_name_H-M   'P 1'
#
loop_
_entity.id
_entity.type
_entity.pdbx_description
1 polymer ?
#
loop_
_entity_poly.entity_id
_entity_poly.type
_entity_poly.pdbx_seq_one_letter_code
_entity_poly.pdbx_strand_id
1 'polypeptide(L)'
;MASTVTMTVRLPVEVKERLERLAHSTERSKAYLAGRAIEEYLETQEWQVRAIQDAVCEADDGAAGFVEHDAVTSRVLGATARERKTRKR
;
A
#
# COMPACT_ATOMS: atom_id res chain seq x y z
N MET A 1 15.75 4.17 -23.98
CA MET A 1 16.11 3.78 -22.60
C MET A 1 15.56 4.84 -21.67
N ALA A 2 14.93 4.45 -20.56
CA ALA A 2 14.45 5.43 -19.57
C ALA A 2 15.65 6.24 -19.04
N SER A 3 15.47 7.56 -18.90
CA SER A 3 16.47 8.43 -18.29
C SER A 3 16.56 8.14 -16.79
N THR A 4 17.78 8.00 -16.28
CA THR A 4 18.01 7.81 -14.84
C THR A 4 18.48 9.12 -14.22
N VAL A 5 18.10 9.37 -12.97
CA VAL A 5 18.52 10.52 -12.17
C VAL A 5 19.24 10.01 -10.92
N THR A 6 20.30 10.70 -10.52
CA THR A 6 21.03 10.34 -9.30
C THR A 6 20.43 11.05 -8.09
N MET A 7 20.21 10.29 -7.02
CA MET A 7 19.75 10.80 -5.73
C MET A 7 20.68 10.30 -4.62
N THR A 8 21.00 11.17 -3.66
CA THR A 8 21.76 10.79 -2.47
C THR A 8 20.81 10.53 -1.31
N VAL A 9 20.87 9.34 -0.71
CA VAL A 9 20.06 8.95 0.45
C VAL A 9 20.95 8.64 1.64
N ARG A 10 20.48 9.00 2.84
CA ARG A 10 21.14 8.60 4.10
C ARG A 10 20.57 7.26 4.54
N LEU A 11 21.45 6.30 4.79
CA LEU A 11 21.08 4.97 5.26
C LEU A 11 21.82 4.69 6.58
N PRO A 12 21.17 4.04 7.56
CA PRO A 12 21.88 3.44 8.68
C PRO A 12 22.94 2.45 8.18
N VAL A 13 24.05 2.33 8.92
CA VAL A 13 25.19 1.49 8.53
C VAL A 13 24.76 0.04 8.34
N GLU A 14 23.91 -0.45 9.24
CA GLU A 14 23.39 -1.82 9.26
C GLU A 14 22.57 -2.12 8.00
N VAL A 15 21.82 -1.13 7.50
CA VAL A 15 21.03 -1.25 6.26
C VAL A 15 21.94 -1.31 5.04
N LYS A 16 22.96 -0.45 4.99
CA LYS A 16 23.96 -0.45 3.92
C LYS A 16 24.69 -1.79 3.83
N GLU A 17 25.09 -2.37 4.96
CA GLU A 17 25.76 -3.68 5.00
C GLU A 17 24.84 -4.82 4.55
N ARG A 18 23.56 -4.82 4.97
CA ARG A 18 22.58 -5.80 4.50
C ARG A 18 22.39 -5.72 2.99
N LEU A 19 22.30 -4.50 2.44
CA LEU A 19 22.18 -4.26 1.01
C LEU A 19 23.43 -4.76 0.25
N GLU A 20 24.63 -4.57 0.81
CA GLU A 20 25.88 -5.07 0.22
C GLU A 20 25.94 -6.59 0.15
N ARG A 21 25.54 -7.29 1.22
CA ARG A 21 25.47 -8.75 1.22
C ARG A 21 24.48 -9.26 0.17
N LEU A 22 23.31 -8.63 0.08
CA LEU A 22 22.29 -9.00 -0.91
C LEU A 22 22.77 -8.73 -2.35
N ALA A 23 23.42 -7.59 -2.58
CA ALA A 23 24.01 -7.25 -3.88
C ALA A 23 25.02 -8.32 -4.32
N HIS A 24 25.90 -8.73 -3.40
CA HIS A 24 26.90 -9.77 -3.67
C HIS A 24 26.25 -11.13 -3.97
N SER A 25 25.26 -11.55 -3.18
CA SER A 25 24.62 -12.86 -3.36
C SER A 25 23.73 -12.97 -4.60
N THR A 26 23.29 -11.83 -5.15
CA THR A 26 22.38 -11.76 -6.31
C THR A 26 23.09 -11.32 -7.60
N GLU A 27 24.39 -11.05 -7.53
CA GLU A 27 25.18 -10.49 -8.65
C GLU A 27 24.58 -9.18 -9.21
N ARG A 28 23.97 -8.37 -8.35
CA ARG A 28 23.37 -7.08 -8.71
C ARG A 28 24.12 -5.92 -8.08
N SER A 29 24.06 -4.75 -8.71
CA SER A 29 24.62 -3.54 -8.12
C SER A 29 23.72 -3.03 -6.99
N LYS A 30 24.32 -2.37 -5.99
CA LYS A 30 23.58 -1.70 -4.91
C LYS A 30 22.56 -0.69 -5.44
N ALA A 31 22.95 0.06 -6.47
CA ALA A 31 22.09 1.07 -7.09
C ALA A 31 20.86 0.43 -7.75
N TYR A 32 21.05 -0.71 -8.42
CA TYR A 32 19.93 -1.47 -9.00
C TYR A 32 18.97 -1.94 -7.92
N LEU A 33 19.46 -2.58 -6.85
CA LEU A 33 18.61 -3.06 -5.76
C LEU A 33 17.89 -1.92 -5.02
N ALA A 34 18.58 -0.80 -4.78
CA ALA A 34 17.97 0.37 -4.17
C ALA A 34 16.86 0.97 -5.05
N GLY A 35 17.10 1.10 -6.36
CA GLY A 35 16.08 1.56 -7.31
C GLY A 35 14.87 0.63 -7.33
N ARG A 36 15.10 -0.68 -7.45
CA ARG A 36 14.03 -1.70 -7.43
C ARG A 36 13.21 -1.66 -6.14
N ALA A 37 13.86 -1.51 -4.98
CA ALA A 37 13.16 -1.43 -3.70
C ALA A 37 12.29 -0.15 -3.60
N ILE A 38 12.74 0.96 -4.17
CA ILE A 38 11.95 2.20 -4.22
C ILE A 38 10.75 2.04 -5.15
N GLU A 39 10.94 1.46 -6.34
CA GLU A 39 9.85 1.17 -7.29
C GLU A 39 8.77 0.30 -6.65
N GLU A 40 9.16 -0.82 -6.01
CA GLU A 40 8.23 -1.73 -5.35
C GLU A 40 7.50 -1.08 -4.17
N TYR A 41 8.20 -0.22 -3.41
CA TYR A 41 7.58 0.55 -2.34
C TYR A 41 6.54 1.53 -2.90
N LEU A 42 6.85 2.25 -3.97
CA LEU A 42 5.92 3.18 -4.61
C LEU A 42 4.70 2.45 -5.17
N GLU A 43 4.88 1.37 -5.91
CA GLU A 43 3.76 0.56 -6.44
C GLU A 43 2.84 0.07 -5.31
N THR A 44 3.41 -0.33 -4.17
CA THR A 44 2.65 -0.82 -3.02
C THR A 44 1.93 0.29 -2.25
N GLN A 45 2.44 1.52 -2.23
CA GLN A 45 1.88 2.61 -1.43
C GLN A 45 1.01 3.58 -2.24
N GLU A 46 1.30 3.78 -3.52
CA GLU A 46 0.62 4.76 -4.36
C GLU A 46 -0.85 4.42 -4.59
N TRP A 47 -1.21 3.14 -4.68
CA TRP A 47 -2.61 2.76 -4.93
C TRP A 47 -3.54 3.24 -3.81
N GLN A 48 -3.09 3.17 -2.54
CA GLN A 48 -3.93 3.56 -1.41
C GLN A 48 -4.11 5.09 -1.36
N VAL A 49 -3.03 5.83 -1.62
CA VAL A 49 -3.08 7.29 -1.65
C VAL A 49 -3.99 7.77 -2.79
N ARG A 50 -3.84 7.19 -3.99
CA ARG A 50 -4.73 7.49 -5.12
C ARG A 50 -6.18 7.17 -4.80
N ALA A 51 -6.46 5.99 -4.26
CA ALA A 51 -7.83 5.60 -3.93
C ALA A 51 -8.49 6.54 -2.91
N ILE A 52 -7.74 7.03 -1.91
CA ILE A 52 -8.25 8.02 -0.96
C ILE A 52 -8.53 9.35 -1.65
N GLN A 53 -7.59 9.83 -2.48
CA GLN A 53 -7.76 11.10 -3.20
C GLN A 53 -8.97 11.03 -4.15
N ASP A 54 -9.10 9.95 -4.90
CA ASP A 54 -10.23 9.75 -5.82
C ASP A 54 -11.55 9.70 -5.06
N ALA A 55 -11.62 8.98 -3.93
CA ALA A 55 -12.82 8.90 -3.11
C ALA A 55 -13.21 10.25 -2.46
N VAL A 56 -12.22 11.07 -2.08
CA VAL A 56 -12.47 12.43 -1.58
C VAL A 56 -13.02 13.32 -2.70
N CYS A 57 -12.41 13.30 -3.89
CA CYS A 57 -12.93 14.04 -5.04
C CYS A 57 -14.36 13.59 -5.40
N GLU A 58 -14.64 12.29 -5.42
CA GLU A 58 -15.98 11.76 -5.71
C GLU A 58 -17.02 12.23 -4.67
N ALA A 59 -16.61 12.31 -3.40
CA ALA A 59 -17.43 12.83 -2.31
C ALA A 59 -17.71 14.33 -2.44
N ASP A 60 -16.68 15.13 -2.74
CA ASP A 60 -16.77 16.58 -2.89
C ASP A 60 -17.57 16.98 -4.14
N ASP A 61 -17.43 16.23 -5.24
CA ASP A 61 -18.16 16.43 -6.49
C ASP A 61 -19.61 15.92 -6.43
N GLY A 62 -20.03 15.31 -5.32
CA GLY A 62 -21.37 14.76 -5.12
C GLY A 62 -21.69 13.53 -5.97
N ALA A 63 -20.67 12.92 -6.57
CA ALA A 63 -20.79 11.66 -7.33
C ALA A 63 -20.85 10.44 -6.39
N ALA A 64 -20.43 10.59 -5.12
CA ALA A 64 -20.34 9.50 -4.17
C ALA A 64 -21.72 9.01 -3.69
N GLY A 65 -21.87 7.69 -3.61
CA GLY A 65 -23.01 7.03 -2.98
C GLY A 65 -22.87 6.96 -1.46
N PHE A 66 -23.41 7.95 -0.74
CA PHE A 66 -23.46 7.90 0.72
C PHE A 66 -24.60 6.99 1.23
N VAL A 67 -24.41 6.44 2.42
CA VAL A 67 -25.39 5.58 3.10
C VAL A 67 -25.58 6.07 4.53
N GLU A 68 -26.83 6.13 4.98
CA GLU A 68 -27.18 6.51 6.35
C GLU A 68 -26.57 5.56 7.39
N HIS A 69 -26.19 6.13 8.53
CA HIS A 69 -25.52 5.40 9.61
C HIS A 69 -26.32 4.16 10.07
N ASP A 70 -27.64 4.30 10.19
CA ASP A 70 -28.53 3.23 10.65
C ASP A 70 -28.58 2.03 9.68
N ALA A 71 -28.45 2.30 8.38
CA ALA A 71 -28.40 1.23 7.38
C ALA A 71 -27.07 0.45 7.47
N VAL A 72 -25.96 1.14 7.77
CA VAL A 72 -24.65 0.52 7.97
C VAL A 72 -24.64 -0.36 9.23
N THR A 73 -25.16 0.15 10.35
CA THR A 73 -25.19 -0.61 11.62
C THR A 73 -26.05 -1.86 11.51
N SER A 74 -27.24 -1.75 10.90
CA SER A 74 -28.13 -2.89 10.65
C SER A 74 -27.45 -3.98 9.79
N ARG A 75 -26.71 -3.59 8.74
CA ARG A 75 -26.00 -4.53 7.87
C ARG A 75 -24.88 -5.28 8.59
N VAL A 76 -24.06 -4.57 9.36
CA VAL A 76 -22.92 -5.16 10.07
C VAL A 76 -23.39 -6.07 11.22
N LEU A 77 -24.35 -5.61 12.02
CA LEU A 77 -24.94 -6.42 13.10
C LEU A 77 -25.69 -7.63 12.54
N GLY A 78 -26.38 -7.48 11.42
CA GLY A 78 -27.03 -8.58 10.71
C GLY A 78 -26.06 -9.63 10.18
N ALA A 79 -24.90 -9.21 9.66
CA ALA A 79 -23.86 -10.11 9.15
C ALA A 79 -23.21 -10.93 10.28
N THR A 80 -22.84 -10.27 11.38
CA THR A 80 -22.22 -10.94 12.54
C THR A 80 -23.17 -11.92 13.25
N ALA A 81 -24.48 -11.65 13.24
CA ALA A 81 -25.49 -12.55 13.79
C ALA A 81 -25.66 -13.84 12.95
N ARG A 82 -25.54 -13.74 11.61
CA ARG A 82 -25.61 -14.91 10.70
C ARG A 82 -24.42 -15.84 10.90
N GLU A 83 -23.23 -15.28 11.05
CA GLU A 83 -21.98 -16.01 11.23
C GLU A 83 -21.92 -16.76 12.59
N ARG A 84 -22.48 -16.17 13.65
CA ARG A 84 -22.61 -16.81 14.96
C ARG A 84 -23.59 -17.99 14.96
N LYS A 85 -24.62 -17.96 14.10
CA LYS A 85 -25.59 -19.07 13.97
C LYS A 85 -25.04 -20.25 13.17
N THR A 86 -24.21 -20.02 12.16
CA THR A 86 -23.56 -21.09 11.38
C THR A 86 -22.46 -21.81 12.16
N ARG A 87 -21.76 -21.12 13.07
CA ARG A 87 -20.70 -21.72 13.91
C ARG A 87 -21.20 -22.54 15.12
N LYS A 88 -22.47 -22.39 15.49
CA LYS A 88 -23.13 -23.12 16.60
C LYS A 88 -23.86 -24.39 16.15
N ARG A 89 -23.83 -24.73 14.86
CA ARG A 89 -24.38 -25.96 14.30
C ARG A 89 -23.28 -27.00 14.08
#